data_AF-X0YC41-F1
#
_entry.id   AF-X0YC41-F1
#
_cell.length_a   1.000
_cell.length_b   1.000
_cell.length_c   1.000
_cell.angle_alpha   90.00
_cell.angle_beta   90.00
_cell.angle_gamma   90.00
#
_symmetry.space_group_name_H-M   'P 1'
#
loop_
_entity.id
_entity.type
_entity.pdbx_description
1 polymer ?
#
loop_
_entity_poly.entity_id
_entity_poly.type
_entity_poly.pdbx_seq_one_letter_code
_entity_poly.pdbx_strand_id
1 'polypeptide(L)'
;MFPITELRVTMGTKTIKQHILPASSLGNARTLTVIRYGDQTAGNKVYIQAGLHADEAPGFLVIHHLINLLDEADAANKIDAQILLVPV
;
A
#
# COMPACT_ATOMS: atom_id res chain seq x y z
N MET A 1 -20.38 -35.93 14.06
CA MET A 1 -19.13 -35.64 13.31
C MET A 1 -19.31 -34.27 12.69
N PHE A 2 -18.92 -33.22 13.41
CA PHE A 2 -19.02 -31.83 12.97
C PHE A 2 -17.72 -31.44 12.24
N PRO A 3 -17.75 -30.69 11.13
CA PRO A 3 -16.53 -30.24 10.50
C PRO A 3 -15.95 -29.11 11.35
N ILE A 4 -14.69 -29.26 11.72
CA ILE A 4 -13.85 -28.19 12.26
C ILE A 4 -13.66 -27.16 11.14
N THR A 5 -14.41 -26.06 11.22
CA THR A 5 -14.22 -24.91 10.34
C THR A 5 -12.81 -24.35 10.62
N GLU A 6 -11.94 -24.38 9.61
CA GLU A 6 -10.65 -23.69 9.66
C GLU A 6 -10.88 -22.23 10.07
N LEU A 7 -10.37 -21.88 11.25
CA LEU A 7 -10.31 -20.49 11.70
C LEU A 7 -9.25 -19.81 10.83
N ARG A 8 -9.67 -19.25 9.69
CA ARG A 8 -8.82 -18.35 8.91
C ARG A 8 -8.56 -17.12 9.78
N VAL A 9 -7.43 -17.11 10.47
CA VAL A 9 -6.81 -15.86 10.89
C VAL A 9 -6.41 -15.17 9.59
N THR A 10 -7.26 -14.29 9.06
CA THR A 10 -6.93 -13.50 7.87
C THR A 10 -5.78 -12.58 8.24
N MET A 11 -4.55 -13.03 7.98
CA MET A 11 -3.41 -12.15 7.85
C MET A 11 -3.79 -11.08 6.81
N GLY A 12 -3.60 -9.81 7.15
CA GLY A 12 -3.96 -8.69 6.28
C GLY A 12 -3.41 -8.84 4.86
N THR A 13 -4.03 -8.15 3.90
CA THR A 13 -3.67 -8.18 2.49
C THR A 13 -2.47 -7.29 2.14
N LYS A 14 -1.94 -6.53 3.11
CA LYS A 14 -0.84 -5.60 2.90
C LYS A 14 0.38 -6.24 2.22
N THR A 15 0.83 -5.64 1.12
CA THR A 15 2.12 -5.98 0.48
C THR A 15 2.94 -4.72 0.19
N ILE A 16 4.26 -4.84 0.26
CA ILE A 16 5.18 -3.73 -0.06
C ILE A 16 6.12 -4.22 -1.15
N LYS A 17 6.20 -3.48 -2.26
CA LYS A 17 7.11 -3.77 -3.37
C LYS A 17 7.93 -2.54 -3.72
N GLN A 18 9.21 -2.73 -4.01
CA GLN A 18 10.08 -1.69 -4.52
C GLN A 18 10.27 -1.88 -6.03
N HIS A 19 10.19 -0.77 -6.76
CA HIS A 19 10.46 -0.71 -8.20
C HIS A 19 11.70 0.14 -8.43
N ILE A 20 12.70 -0.44 -9.09
CA ILE A 20 13.89 0.32 -9.52
C ILE A 20 13.45 1.21 -10.69
N LEU A 21 13.73 2.51 -10.59
CA LEU A 21 13.45 3.46 -11.65
C LEU A 21 14.61 3.50 -12.66
N PRO A 22 14.34 3.86 -13.93
CA PRO A 22 15.39 4.06 -14.91
C PRO A 22 16.45 5.06 -14.42
N ALA A 23 17.72 4.70 -14.61
CA ALA A 23 18.84 5.59 -14.35
C ALA A 23 18.78 6.78 -15.32
N SER A 24 19.01 7.98 -14.81
CA SER A 24 19.02 9.21 -15.60
C SER A 24 20.43 9.77 -15.79
N SER A 25 21.40 9.29 -15.01
CA SER A 25 22.82 9.64 -15.12
C SER A 25 23.68 8.51 -14.57
N LEU A 26 24.99 8.57 -14.83
CA LEU A 26 25.93 7.66 -14.18
C LEU A 26 25.91 7.89 -12.66
N GLY A 27 26.02 6.79 -11.90
CA GLY A 27 26.13 6.84 -10.45
C GLY A 27 24.85 7.11 -9.67
N ASN A 28 23.67 7.17 -10.31
CA ASN A 28 22.39 7.29 -9.60
C ASN A 28 21.54 6.03 -9.69
N ALA A 29 20.90 5.66 -8.58
CA ALA A 29 19.87 4.63 -8.52
C ALA A 29 18.72 5.16 -7.67
N ARG A 30 17.49 5.01 -8.17
CA ARG A 30 16.28 5.46 -7.47
C ARG A 30 15.33 4.29 -7.37
N THR A 31 14.60 4.23 -6.26
CA THR A 31 13.58 3.20 -6.04
C THR A 31 12.26 3.88 -5.70
N LEU A 32 11.17 3.26 -6.12
CA LEU A 32 9.81 3.68 -5.80
C LEU A 32 9.15 2.59 -4.96
N THR A 33 8.69 2.93 -3.77
CA THR A 33 7.99 2.00 -2.89
C THR A 33 6.49 2.04 -3.20
N VAL A 34 5.88 0.88 -3.38
CA VAL A 34 4.44 0.72 -3.59
C VAL A 34 3.91 -0.18 -2.48
N ILE A 35 3.04 0.38 -1.64
CA ILE A 35 2.29 -0.34 -0.61
C ILE A 35 0.92 -0.66 -1.18
N ARG A 36 0.45 -1.90 -1.04
CA ARG A 36 -0.85 -2.34 -1.56
C ARG A 36 -1.69 -2.91 -0.44
N TYR A 37 -2.99 -2.64 -0.50
CA TYR A 37 -4.03 -3.24 0.34
C TYR A 37 -5.21 -3.72 -0.51
N GLY A 38 -6.03 -4.58 0.06
CA GLY A 38 -7.22 -5.18 -0.52
C GLY A 38 -6.95 -6.34 -1.48
N ASP A 39 -8.04 -6.99 -1.90
CA ASP A 39 -8.01 -8.05 -2.91
C ASP A 39 -7.54 -7.48 -4.26
N GLN A 40 -6.53 -8.12 -4.87
CA GLN A 40 -6.01 -7.71 -6.17
C GLN A 40 -6.98 -7.98 -7.34
N THR A 41 -8.02 -8.77 -7.11
CA THR A 41 -9.10 -9.06 -8.05
C THR A 41 -10.32 -8.14 -7.88
N ALA A 42 -10.30 -7.23 -6.89
CA ALA A 42 -11.37 -6.27 -6.69
C ALA A 42 -11.57 -5.39 -7.94
N GLY A 43 -12.84 -5.14 -8.29
CA GLY A 43 -13.18 -4.33 -9.45
C GLY A 43 -12.85 -2.83 -9.30
N ASN A 44 -12.76 -2.35 -8.05
CA ASN A 44 -12.43 -0.96 -7.74
C ASN A 44 -10.96 -0.82 -7.37
N LYS A 45 -10.32 0.24 -7.87
CA LYS A 45 -8.90 0.52 -7.64
C LYS A 45 -8.66 1.98 -7.33
N VAL A 46 -7.91 2.23 -6.26
CA VAL A 46 -7.49 3.56 -5.80
C VAL A 46 -5.97 3.64 -5.84
N TYR A 47 -5.43 4.73 -6.39
CA TYR A 47 -4.01 5.04 -6.40
C TYR A 47 -3.78 6.38 -5.72
N ILE A 48 -2.89 6.41 -4.73
CA ILE A 48 -2.58 7.59 -3.93
C ILE A 48 -1.06 7.77 -3.94
N GLN A 49 -0.63 8.96 -4.36
CA GLN A 49 0.77 9.35 -4.36
C GLN A 49 0.93 10.68 -3.63
N ALA A 50 1.99 10.79 -2.83
CA ALA A 50 2.33 12.01 -2.11
C ALA A 50 3.85 12.22 -2.09
N GLY A 51 4.27 13.48 -2.03
CA GLY A 51 5.70 13.84 -1.98
C GLY A 51 6.38 13.94 -3.34
N LEU A 52 5.63 14.18 -4.42
CA LEU A 52 6.25 14.26 -5.75
C LEU A 52 7.18 15.47 -5.86
N HIS A 53 6.79 16.60 -5.25
CA HIS A 53 7.69 17.74 -5.07
C HIS A 53 8.27 17.73 -3.65
N ALA A 54 9.55 18.06 -3.51
CA ALA A 54 10.28 17.99 -2.24
C ALA A 54 9.77 19.00 -1.19
N ASP A 55 9.00 20.01 -1.60
CA ASP A 55 8.44 21.06 -0.77
C ASP A 55 6.97 20.81 -0.36
N GLU A 56 6.39 19.66 -0.73
CA GLU A 56 5.02 19.27 -0.38
C GLU A 56 4.93 18.53 0.98
N ALA A 57 5.52 19.12 2.02
CA ALA A 57 5.57 18.53 3.37
C ALA A 57 4.20 18.02 3.91
N PRO A 58 3.05 18.69 3.68
CA PRO A 58 1.75 18.17 4.14
C PRO A 58 1.39 16.80 3.53
N GLY A 59 1.77 16.53 2.28
CA GLY A 59 1.45 15.27 1.60
C GLY A 59 2.11 14.07 2.28
N PHE A 60 3.37 14.21 2.70
CA PHE A 60 4.11 13.20 3.44
C PHE A 60 3.45 12.86 4.78
N LEU A 61 3.01 13.88 5.50
CA LEU A 61 2.36 13.68 6.80
C LEU A 61 1.03 12.93 6.63
N VAL A 62 0.22 13.32 5.64
CA VAL A 62 -1.06 12.67 5.35
C VAL A 62 -0.87 11.22 4.98
N ILE A 63 0.07 10.90 4.07
CA ILE A 63 0.27 9.50 3.64
C ILE A 63 0.81 8.63 4.78
N HIS A 64 1.65 9.16 5.66
CA HIS A 64 2.11 8.46 6.86
C HIS A 64 0.94 8.08 7.79
N HIS A 65 0.03 9.01 8.07
CA HIS A 65 -1.16 8.71 8.88
C HIS A 65 -2.13 7.76 8.15
N LEU A 66 -2.27 7.90 6.84
CA LEU A 66 -3.13 7.03 6.04
C LEU A 66 -2.66 5.57 6.07
N ILE A 67 -1.34 5.32 6.07
CA ILE A 67 -0.79 3.96 6.19
C ILE A 67 -1.29 3.28 7.48
N ASN A 68 -1.25 3.98 8.62
CA ASN A 68 -1.72 3.42 9.89
C ASN A 68 -3.23 3.11 9.85
N LEU A 69 -4.03 4.01 9.30
CA LEU A 69 -5.47 3.80 9.15
C LEU A 69 -5.79 2.61 8.23
N LEU A 70 -5.02 2.44 7.15
CA LEU A 70 -5.19 1.32 6.23
C LEU A 70 -4.69 0.01 6.82
N ASP A 71 -3.64 0.02 7.66
CA ASP A 71 -3.19 -1.16 8.40
C ASP A 71 -4.28 -1.66 9.35
N GLU A 72 -4.93 -0.75 10.08
CA GLU A 72 -6.06 -1.08 10.95
C GLU A 72 -7.28 -1.58 10.15
N ALA A 73 -7.61 -0.94 9.03
CA ALA A 73 -8.71 -1.34 8.17
C ALA A 73 -8.46 -2.72 7.52
N ASP A 74 -7.24 -2.99 7.09
CA ASP A 74 -6.82 -4.26 6.49
C ASP A 74 -6.88 -5.39 7.52
N ALA A 75 -6.34 -5.17 8.73
CA ALA A 75 -6.44 -6.12 9.83
C ALA A 75 -7.90 -6.41 10.24
N ALA A 76 -8.77 -5.41 10.11
CA ALA A 76 -10.21 -5.55 10.33
C ALA A 76 -11.00 -6.11 9.13
N ASN A 77 -10.34 -6.46 8.02
CA ASN A 77 -10.96 -6.89 6.76
C ASN A 77 -12.03 -5.91 6.23
N LYS A 78 -11.78 -4.60 6.36
CA LYS A 78 -12.70 -3.51 5.95
C LYS A 78 -12.34 -2.88 4.59
N ILE A 79 -11.44 -3.49 3.83
CA ILE A 79 -11.02 -2.99 2.52
C ILE A 79 -11.66 -3.84 1.42
N ASP A 80 -12.56 -3.25 0.64
CA ASP A 80 -13.32 -3.88 -0.44
C ASP A 80 -12.81 -3.50 -1.85
N ALA A 81 -11.71 -2.76 -1.92
CA ALA A 81 -11.08 -2.28 -3.14
C ALA A 81 -9.58 -2.53 -3.13
N GLN A 82 -8.95 -2.51 -4.30
CA GLN A 82 -7.50 -2.47 -4.40
C GLN A 82 -7.00 -1.05 -4.09
N ILE A 83 -6.14 -0.88 -3.10
CA ILE A 83 -5.55 0.42 -2.76
C ILE A 83 -4.04 0.35 -2.96
N LEU A 84 -3.48 1.31 -3.71
CA LEU A 84 -2.03 1.48 -3.92
C LEU A 84 -1.59 2.81 -3.30
N LEU A 85 -0.65 2.77 -2.37
CA LEU A 85 0.01 3.94 -1.81
C LEU A 85 1.45 4.01 -2.31
N VAL A 86 1.82 5.20 -2.79
CA VAL A 86 3.15 5.50 -3.33
C VAL A 86 3.71 6.75 -2.63
N PRO A 87 4.38 6.59 -1.49
CA PRO A 87 5.20 7.66 -0.93
C PRO A 87 6.46 7.84 -1.79
N VAL A 88 6.78 9.09 -2.16
CA VAL A 88 7.92 9.44 -3.03
C VAL A 88 8.95 10.25 -2.30
#